data_AF-A0A8T4M4C7-F1
#
_entry.id   AF-A0A8T4M4C7-F1
#
_cell.length_a   1.000
_cell.length_b   1.000
_cell.length_c   1.000
_cell.angle_alpha   90.00
_cell.angle_beta   90.00
_cell.angle_gamma   90.00
#
_symmetry.space_group_name_H-M   'P 1'
#
loop_
_entity.id
_entity.type
_entity.pdbx_description
1 polymer ?
#
loop_
_entity_poly.entity_id
_entity_poly.type
_entity_poly.pdbx_seq_one_letter_code
_entity_poly.pdbx_strand_id
1 'polypeptide(L)'
;MISRISLTIEKELLGKVDALVDGEELKNRSQTISYLLRTALKGMVVGKALVLAGKNKFLLERVLAWLKKNGIAQVVIAAGKGSGLSEKYGDGAKHGMEIEYSFDENKGTAAALKKTEEKFKEPFLLCYSDVFCEELSVKDLLAFHNSQKGDCTLVLTWSKQPSKYGVAKLSGAKITDFEEKPSSAEGFLINAGVALCNPGVFKFLGGASFEKNALPAMAGHGSLSGYVYYGKWMH
;
A
#
# COMPACT_ATOMS: atom_id res chain seq x y z
N MET A 1 4.40 18.75 -10.28
CA MET A 1 5.13 18.89 -11.57
C MET A 1 4.12 18.71 -12.71
N ILE A 2 4.09 19.60 -13.70
CA ILE A 2 3.18 19.52 -14.86
C ILE A 2 4.02 19.15 -16.09
N SER A 3 3.69 18.04 -16.75
CA SER A 3 4.23 17.70 -18.07
C SER A 3 3.23 18.08 -19.16
N ARG A 4 3.72 18.60 -20.29
CA ARG A 4 2.90 18.86 -21.48
C ARG A 4 3.04 17.69 -22.44
N ILE A 5 1.91 17.15 -22.87
CA ILE A 5 1.83 16.07 -23.86
C ILE A 5 0.87 16.48 -24.98
N SER A 6 1.10 16.00 -26.20
CA SER A 6 0.14 16.13 -27.30
C SER A 6 -0.67 14.84 -27.39
N LEU A 7 -1.99 14.95 -27.49
CA LEU A 7 -2.90 13.81 -27.60
C LEU A 7 -3.80 14.01 -28.82
N THR A 8 -3.92 12.97 -29.64
CA THR A 8 -4.93 12.91 -30.71
C THR A 8 -6.15 12.20 -30.18
N ILE A 9 -7.32 12.84 -30.26
CA ILE A 9 -8.59 12.34 -29.72
C ILE A 9 -9.65 12.43 -30.82
N GLU A 10 -10.53 11.44 -30.90
CA GLU A 10 -11.66 11.44 -31.81
C GLU A 10 -12.55 12.68 -31.60
N LYS A 11 -13.03 13.27 -32.70
CA LYS A 11 -13.81 14.51 -32.66
C LYS A 11 -15.10 14.37 -31.86
N GLU A 12 -15.76 13.21 -31.92
CA GLU A 12 -16.96 12.94 -31.13
C GLU A 12 -16.67 12.91 -29.63
N LEU A 13 -15.57 12.26 -29.23
CA LEU A 13 -15.16 12.20 -27.83
C LEU A 13 -14.79 13.60 -27.30
N LEU A 14 -14.13 14.42 -28.13
CA LEU A 14 -13.85 15.81 -27.79
C LEU A 14 -15.14 16.62 -27.57
N GLY A 15 -16.19 16.38 -28.37
CA GLY A 15 -17.51 16.99 -28.15
C GLY A 15 -18.13 16.60 -26.80
N LYS A 16 -17.94 15.35 -26.35
CA LYS A 16 -18.37 14.91 -25.01
C LYS A 16 -17.58 15.59 -23.89
N VAL A 17 -16.27 15.79 -24.09
CA VAL A 17 -15.42 16.56 -23.15
C VAL A 17 -15.91 18.01 -23.07
N ASP A 18 -16.22 18.64 -24.20
CA ASP A 18 -16.70 20.03 -24.25
C ASP A 18 -18.02 20.21 -23.50
N ALA A 19 -18.93 19.24 -23.60
CA ALA A 19 -20.21 19.27 -22.89
C ALA A 19 -20.07 19.19 -21.36
N LEU A 20 -18.91 18.74 -20.84
CA LEU A 20 -18.62 18.67 -19.41
C LEU A 20 -17.93 19.93 -18.87
N VAL A 21 -17.54 20.87 -19.74
CA VAL A 21 -16.94 22.15 -19.31
C VAL A 21 -18.05 23.04 -18.77
N ASP A 22 -18.06 23.26 -17.45
CA ASP A 22 -19.06 24.09 -16.76
C ASP A 22 -18.60 25.53 -16.51
N GLY A 23 -17.31 25.82 -16.70
CA GLY A 23 -16.73 27.15 -16.47
C GLY A 23 -16.42 27.47 -14.99
N GLU A 24 -16.83 26.62 -14.05
CA GLU A 24 -16.62 26.81 -12.61
C GLU A 24 -15.61 25.81 -12.04
N GLU A 25 -15.97 24.53 -11.97
CA GLU A 25 -15.07 23.46 -11.51
C GLU A 25 -14.20 22.93 -12.66
N LEU A 26 -14.81 22.70 -13.83
CA LEU A 26 -14.16 22.21 -15.03
C LEU A 26 -14.06 23.35 -16.04
N LYS A 27 -13.06 24.23 -15.83
CA LYS A 27 -12.98 25.52 -16.55
C LYS A 27 -12.56 25.42 -18.01
N ASN A 28 -11.95 24.30 -18.40
CA ASN A 28 -11.48 24.09 -19.77
C ASN A 28 -11.27 22.60 -20.07
N ARG A 29 -11.06 22.29 -21.37
CA ARG A 29 -10.77 20.95 -21.88
C ARG A 29 -9.63 20.27 -21.13
N SER A 30 -8.53 20.96 -20.87
CA SER A 30 -7.36 20.36 -20.20
C SER A 30 -7.68 19.91 -18.77
N GLN A 31 -8.41 20.73 -18.01
CA GLN A 31 -8.88 20.37 -16.67
C GLN A 31 -9.88 19.22 -16.72
N THR A 32 -10.81 19.26 -17.67
CA THR A 32 -11.84 18.22 -17.87
C THR A 32 -11.21 16.88 -18.24
N ILE A 33 -10.28 16.86 -19.20
CA ILE A 33 -9.54 15.65 -19.59
C ILE A 33 -8.74 15.12 -18.41
N SER A 34 -8.06 16.00 -17.65
CA SER A 34 -7.34 15.61 -16.44
C SER A 34 -8.26 14.98 -15.39
N TYR A 35 -9.44 15.57 -15.16
CA TYR A 35 -10.46 15.03 -14.26
C TYR A 35 -10.95 13.66 -14.73
N LEU A 36 -11.33 13.52 -16.00
CA LEU A 36 -11.80 12.26 -16.57
C LEU A 36 -10.74 11.16 -16.49
N LEU A 37 -9.48 11.48 -16.82
CA LEU A 37 -8.37 10.53 -16.71
C LEU A 37 -8.14 10.11 -15.25
N ARG A 38 -8.18 11.04 -14.31
CA ARG A 38 -8.06 10.71 -12.87
C ARG A 38 -9.19 9.79 -12.42
N THR A 39 -10.41 10.10 -12.82
CA THR A 39 -11.59 9.29 -12.49
C THR A 39 -11.51 7.90 -13.12
N ALA A 40 -11.13 7.80 -14.39
CA ALA A 40 -11.00 6.53 -15.10
C ALA A 40 -9.86 5.66 -14.56
N LEU A 41 -8.71 6.27 -14.23
CA LEU A 41 -7.55 5.56 -13.70
C LEU A 41 -7.66 5.25 -12.21
N LYS A 42 -8.67 5.79 -11.51
CA LYS A 42 -8.90 5.56 -10.09
C LYS A 42 -9.03 4.06 -9.81
N GLY A 43 -8.20 3.53 -8.93
CA GLY A 43 -8.18 2.10 -8.60
C GLY A 43 -7.60 1.18 -9.68
N MET A 44 -7.17 1.71 -10.83
CA MET A 44 -6.41 0.96 -11.84
C MET A 44 -4.90 1.00 -11.58
N VAL A 45 -4.44 1.98 -10.79
CA VAL A 45 -3.06 2.14 -10.37
C VAL A 45 -2.98 2.43 -8.88
N VAL A 46 -1.91 1.96 -8.25
CA VAL A 46 -1.57 2.33 -6.88
C VAL A 46 -0.53 3.44 -6.95
N GLY A 47 -0.92 4.66 -6.56
CA GLY A 47 -0.03 5.83 -6.60
C GLY A 47 0.62 6.17 -5.25
N LYS A 48 0.10 5.60 -4.16
CA LYS A 48 0.48 5.93 -2.79
C LYS A 48 0.85 4.70 -1.98
N ALA A 49 1.89 4.81 -1.16
CA ALA A 49 2.26 3.80 -0.18
C ALA A 49 2.38 4.38 1.23
N LEU A 50 2.19 3.51 2.21
CA LEU A 50 2.53 3.72 3.60
C LEU A 50 3.65 2.79 3.99
N VAL A 51 4.73 3.35 4.54
CA VAL A 51 5.85 2.59 5.09
C VAL A 51 5.80 2.68 6.61
N LEU A 52 5.65 1.54 7.28
CA LEU A 52 5.79 1.41 8.72
C LEU A 52 7.28 1.29 9.04
N ALA A 53 7.87 2.37 9.53
CA ALA A 53 9.29 2.43 9.87
C ALA A 53 9.52 2.06 11.34
N GLY A 54 9.86 0.79 11.55
CA GLY A 54 10.24 0.23 12.84
C GLY A 54 11.63 0.68 13.31
N LYS A 55 12.23 -0.05 14.25
CA LYS A 55 13.60 0.22 14.71
C LYS A 55 14.63 -0.09 13.62
N ASN A 56 14.44 -1.19 12.90
CA ASN A 56 15.28 -1.58 11.78
C ASN A 56 14.80 -0.86 10.51
N LYS A 57 15.72 -0.15 9.85
CA LYS A 57 15.45 0.67 8.66
C LYS A 57 16.55 0.53 7.60
N PHE A 58 17.39 -0.51 7.72
CA PHE A 58 18.54 -0.70 6.83
C PHE A 58 18.13 -0.90 5.37
N LEU A 59 16.93 -1.45 5.13
CA LEU A 59 16.41 -1.69 3.79
C LEU A 59 15.54 -0.54 3.25
N LEU A 60 15.29 0.53 4.01
CA LEU A 60 14.35 1.59 3.62
C LEU A 60 14.71 2.22 2.26
N GLU A 61 15.99 2.48 1.99
CA GLU A 61 16.45 2.98 0.69
C GLU A 61 16.01 2.07 -0.46
N ARG A 62 16.15 0.74 -0.29
CA ARG A 62 15.75 -0.25 -1.30
C ARG A 62 14.24 -0.34 -1.44
N VAL A 63 13.51 -0.24 -0.32
CA VAL A 63 12.04 -0.16 -0.33
C VAL A 63 11.57 1.05 -1.14
N LEU A 64 12.13 2.24 -0.89
CA LEU A 64 11.80 3.46 -1.64
C LEU A 64 12.12 3.30 -3.13
N ALA A 65 13.29 2.76 -3.48
CA ALA A 65 13.67 2.53 -4.88
C ALA A 65 12.68 1.59 -5.61
N TRP A 66 12.18 0.55 -4.95
CA TRP A 66 11.20 -0.36 -5.52
C TRP A 66 9.79 0.23 -5.61
N LEU A 67 9.36 0.99 -4.60
CA LEU A 67 8.13 1.76 -4.66
C LEU A 67 8.16 2.65 -5.90
N LYS A 68 9.26 3.38 -6.11
CA LYS A 68 9.46 4.22 -7.29
C LYS A 68 9.39 3.43 -8.59
N LYS A 69 10.08 2.28 -8.66
CA LYS A 69 10.08 1.39 -9.83
C LYS A 69 8.67 0.89 -10.18
N ASN A 70 7.82 0.70 -9.17
CA ASN A 70 6.42 0.28 -9.33
C ASN A 70 5.44 1.45 -9.55
N GLY A 71 5.94 2.67 -9.81
CA GLY A 71 5.10 3.82 -10.12
C GLY A 71 4.48 4.50 -8.90
N ILE A 72 4.86 4.13 -7.68
CA ILE A 72 4.44 4.81 -6.47
C ILE A 72 5.14 6.17 -6.42
N ALA A 73 4.35 7.24 -6.43
CA ALA A 73 4.85 8.61 -6.47
C ALA A 73 4.73 9.31 -5.11
N GLN A 74 3.87 8.82 -4.22
CA GLN A 74 3.63 9.39 -2.90
C GLN A 74 3.85 8.34 -1.82
N VAL A 75 4.63 8.68 -0.81
CA VAL A 75 4.93 7.79 0.32
C VAL A 75 4.67 8.53 1.61
N VAL A 76 3.90 7.92 2.49
CA VAL A 76 3.80 8.33 3.90
C VAL A 76 4.70 7.39 4.69
N ILE A 77 5.65 7.92 5.46
CA ILE A 77 6.47 7.13 6.38
C ILE A 77 5.95 7.35 7.79
N ALA A 78 5.38 6.31 8.39
CA ALA A 78 5.01 6.32 9.80
C ALA A 78 6.20 5.86 10.65
N ALA A 79 6.69 6.72 11.53
CA ALA A 79 7.93 6.49 12.27
C ALA A 79 7.85 7.04 13.71
N GLY A 80 8.73 6.54 14.59
CA GLY A 80 8.93 7.16 15.89
C GLY A 80 9.50 8.59 15.78
N LYS A 81 9.15 9.47 16.72
CA LYS A 81 9.85 10.77 16.88
C LYS A 81 11.35 10.57 17.09
N GLY A 82 12.16 11.48 16.56
CA GLY A 82 13.63 11.41 16.64
C GLY A 82 14.24 10.31 15.77
N SER A 83 13.50 9.78 14.80
CA SER A 83 13.96 8.71 13.91
C SER A 83 15.07 9.12 12.93
N GLY A 84 15.33 10.42 12.77
CA GLY A 84 16.30 10.98 11.80
C GLY A 84 15.88 10.82 10.34
N LEU A 85 14.66 10.34 10.08
CA LEU A 85 14.22 9.97 8.74
C LEU A 85 13.93 11.19 7.87
N SER A 86 13.29 12.22 8.42
CA SER A 86 13.06 13.49 7.74
C SER A 86 14.36 14.18 7.33
N GLU A 87 15.37 14.12 8.20
CA GLU A 87 16.69 14.70 7.98
C GLU A 87 17.45 13.93 6.90
N LYS A 88 17.31 12.60 6.88
CA LYS A 88 17.99 11.72 5.92
C LYS A 88 17.36 11.75 4.53
N TYR A 89 16.03 11.63 4.43
CA TYR A 89 15.33 11.43 3.16
C TYR A 89 14.61 12.69 2.64
N GLY A 90 14.50 13.75 3.47
CA GLY A 90 13.89 15.02 3.08
C GLY A 90 12.46 14.85 2.61
N ASP A 91 12.05 15.66 1.64
CA ASP A 91 10.75 15.59 0.97
C ASP A 91 10.66 14.45 -0.08
N GLY A 92 11.70 13.63 -0.22
CA GLY A 92 11.76 12.55 -1.20
C GLY A 92 12.18 12.95 -2.61
N ALA A 93 12.43 14.23 -2.91
CA ALA A 93 12.72 14.70 -4.26
C ALA A 93 13.93 13.98 -4.89
N LYS A 94 14.96 13.69 -4.08
CA LYS A 94 16.15 12.91 -4.51
C LYS A 94 15.83 11.47 -4.91
N HIS A 95 14.72 10.92 -4.44
CA HIS A 95 14.23 9.58 -4.75
C HIS A 95 13.14 9.59 -5.84
N GLY A 96 12.84 10.76 -6.42
CA GLY A 96 11.85 10.92 -7.48
C GLY A 96 10.40 10.68 -7.01
N MET A 97 10.12 10.89 -5.73
CA MET A 97 8.80 10.73 -5.11
C MET A 97 8.56 11.85 -4.09
N GLU A 98 7.33 11.96 -3.61
CA GLU A 98 6.96 12.82 -2.50
C GLU A 98 6.91 11.97 -1.23
N ILE A 99 7.69 12.36 -0.21
CA ILE A 99 7.71 11.69 1.09
C ILE A 99 7.12 12.64 2.14
N GLU A 100 6.08 12.16 2.81
CA GLU A 100 5.49 12.79 3.98
C GLU A 100 5.73 11.92 5.22
N TYR A 101 5.87 12.54 6.39
CA TYR A 101 6.15 11.83 7.64
C TYR A 101 4.95 11.90 8.58
N SER A 102 4.63 10.76 9.19
CA SER A 102 3.69 10.67 10.31
C SER A 102 4.47 10.21 11.54
N PHE A 103 4.89 11.16 12.37
CA PHE A 103 5.60 10.83 13.60
C PHE A 103 4.63 10.46 14.71
N ASP A 104 4.85 9.32 15.35
CA ASP A 104 4.08 8.86 16.50
C ASP A 104 4.98 8.58 17.71
N GLU A 105 4.46 8.85 18.91
CA GLU A 105 5.06 8.45 20.19
C GLU A 105 4.45 7.15 20.72
N ASN A 106 3.29 6.74 20.18
CA ASN A 106 2.60 5.53 20.60
C ASN A 106 3.35 4.26 20.18
N LYS A 107 3.26 3.24 21.03
CA LYS A 107 3.82 1.91 20.78
C LYS A 107 2.79 1.07 20.03
N GLY A 108 2.95 0.91 18.72
CA GLY A 108 2.15 -0.06 17.97
C GLY A 108 1.95 0.27 16.49
N THR A 109 1.86 -0.78 15.67
CA THR A 109 1.64 -0.67 14.22
C THR A 109 0.22 -0.21 13.89
N ALA A 110 -0.78 -0.60 14.67
CA ALA A 110 -2.17 -0.20 14.44
C ALA A 110 -2.40 1.29 14.65
N ALA A 111 -1.86 1.85 15.74
CA ALA A 111 -1.99 3.28 16.06
C ALA A 111 -1.28 4.16 15.01
N ALA A 112 -0.05 3.78 14.64
CA ALA A 112 0.73 4.47 13.61
C ALA A 112 0.00 4.48 12.26
N LEU A 113 -0.60 3.34 11.89
CA LEU A 113 -1.42 3.21 10.69
C LEU A 113 -2.68 4.08 10.78
N LYS A 114 -3.44 4.01 11.88
CA LYS A 114 -4.68 4.77 12.09
C LYS A 114 -4.49 6.28 11.99
N LYS A 115 -3.38 6.81 12.49
CA LYS A 115 -3.02 8.25 12.38
C LYS A 115 -2.93 8.75 10.94
N THR A 116 -2.77 7.85 9.97
CA THR A 116 -2.66 8.19 8.55
C THR A 116 -3.97 8.05 7.77
N GLU A 117 -5.06 7.62 8.40
CA GLU A 117 -6.34 7.30 7.75
C GLU A 117 -6.85 8.39 6.80
N GLU A 118 -6.75 9.66 7.20
CA GLU A 118 -7.24 10.77 6.37
C GLU A 118 -6.48 10.90 5.04
N LYS A 119 -5.25 10.39 4.96
CA LYS A 119 -4.37 10.47 3.79
C LYS A 119 -4.68 9.40 2.73
N PHE A 120 -5.48 8.40 3.07
CA PHE A 120 -5.73 7.21 2.24
C PHE A 120 -7.22 7.05 1.94
N LYS A 121 -7.64 7.60 0.79
CA LYS A 121 -9.02 7.49 0.27
C LYS A 121 -9.16 6.51 -0.90
N GLU A 122 -8.06 5.92 -1.32
CA GLU A 122 -7.92 4.98 -2.44
C GLU A 122 -7.05 3.80 -2.00
N PRO A 123 -7.05 2.68 -2.76
CA PRO A 123 -6.16 1.56 -2.48
C PRO A 123 -4.71 2.02 -2.39
N PHE A 124 -3.99 1.50 -1.40
CA PHE A 124 -2.61 1.88 -1.12
C PHE A 124 -1.78 0.67 -0.76
N LEU A 125 -0.48 0.78 -1.01
CA LEU A 125 0.47 -0.24 -0.60
C LEU A 125 0.90 0.00 0.84
N LEU A 126 0.94 -1.04 1.66
CA LEU A 126 1.50 -1.02 3.00
C LEU A 126 2.77 -1.86 3.02
N CYS A 127 3.88 -1.32 3.52
CA CYS A 127 5.16 -2.03 3.59
C CYS A 127 5.87 -1.77 4.92
N TYR A 128 6.66 -2.72 5.39
CA TYR A 128 7.59 -2.51 6.50
C TYR A 128 8.94 -2.01 5.96
N SER A 129 9.66 -1.21 6.74
CA SER A 129 10.94 -0.60 6.31
C SER A 129 12.13 -1.55 6.27
N ASP A 130 12.00 -2.74 6.85
CA ASP A 130 13.04 -3.75 7.03
C ASP A 130 12.82 -5.00 6.18
N VAL A 131 11.89 -4.96 5.22
CA VAL A 131 11.59 -6.09 4.36
C VAL A 131 11.45 -5.67 2.91
N PHE A 132 11.80 -6.57 2.00
CA PHE A 132 11.84 -6.27 0.58
C PHE A 132 11.53 -7.50 -0.30
N CYS A 133 10.54 -7.35 -1.20
CA CYS A 133 10.18 -8.34 -2.22
C CYS A 133 10.60 -7.83 -3.61
N GLU A 134 11.80 -8.20 -4.06
CA GLU A 134 12.49 -7.54 -5.19
C GLU A 134 11.75 -7.60 -6.54
N GLU A 135 11.07 -8.71 -6.80
CA GLU A 135 10.41 -9.01 -8.08
C GLU A 135 8.90 -8.87 -8.00
N LEU A 136 8.36 -8.44 -6.85
CA LEU A 136 6.92 -8.27 -6.70
C LEU A 136 6.42 -7.12 -7.57
N SER A 137 5.48 -7.44 -8.46
CA SER A 137 4.75 -6.51 -9.31
C SER A 137 3.53 -5.96 -8.57
N VAL A 138 3.52 -4.65 -8.29
CA VAL A 138 2.37 -3.99 -7.65
C VAL A 138 1.13 -4.03 -8.56
N LYS A 139 1.33 -4.05 -9.88
CA LYS A 139 0.24 -4.19 -10.86
C LYS A 139 -0.47 -5.54 -10.71
N ASP A 140 0.29 -6.63 -10.60
CA ASP A 140 -0.29 -7.97 -10.48
C ASP A 140 -0.93 -8.17 -9.12
N LEU A 141 -0.33 -7.62 -8.07
CA LEU A 141 -0.92 -7.58 -6.72
C LEU A 141 -2.25 -6.81 -6.71
N LEU A 142 -2.33 -5.67 -7.40
CA LEU A 142 -3.57 -4.89 -7.54
C LEU A 142 -4.64 -5.66 -8.31
N ALA A 143 -4.30 -6.28 -9.43
CA ALA A 143 -5.23 -7.10 -10.21
C ALA A 143 -5.79 -8.26 -9.38
N PHE A 144 -4.91 -8.95 -8.65
CA PHE A 144 -5.32 -9.99 -7.71
C PHE A 144 -6.22 -9.43 -6.62
N HIS A 145 -5.81 -8.37 -5.92
CA HIS A 145 -6.59 -7.77 -4.83
C HIS A 145 -8.00 -7.37 -5.28
N ASN A 146 -8.13 -6.72 -6.44
CA ASN A 146 -9.41 -6.33 -7.00
C ASN A 146 -10.32 -7.55 -7.28
N SER A 147 -9.74 -8.69 -7.69
CA SER A 147 -10.50 -9.93 -7.89
C SER A 147 -11.02 -10.55 -6.57
N GLN A 148 -10.37 -10.27 -5.43
CA GLN A 148 -10.71 -10.88 -4.14
C GLN A 148 -11.82 -10.14 -3.37
N LYS A 149 -12.16 -8.90 -3.77
CA LYS A 149 -13.20 -8.07 -3.14
C LYS A 149 -13.04 -7.98 -1.61
N GLY A 150 -11.81 -7.82 -1.11
CA GLY A 150 -11.48 -7.73 0.31
C GLY A 150 -10.95 -6.35 0.72
N ASP A 151 -10.67 -6.18 2.00
CA ASP A 151 -10.08 -4.95 2.55
C ASP A 151 -8.54 -4.97 2.49
N CYS A 152 -7.95 -6.16 2.56
CA CYS A 152 -6.51 -6.32 2.57
C CYS A 152 -6.08 -7.59 1.85
N THR A 153 -4.99 -7.49 1.08
CA THR A 153 -4.25 -8.63 0.55
C THR A 153 -2.84 -8.60 1.10
N LEU A 154 -2.47 -9.60 1.90
CA LEU A 154 -1.10 -9.80 2.34
C LEU A 154 -0.30 -10.49 1.25
N VAL A 155 0.92 -10.03 1.03
CA VAL A 155 1.91 -10.81 0.31
C VAL A 155 2.44 -11.86 1.29
N LEU A 156 2.35 -13.12 0.89
CA LEU A 156 2.81 -14.26 1.66
C LEU A 156 4.05 -14.85 1.00
N THR A 157 4.99 -15.33 1.80
CA THR A 157 6.14 -16.09 1.31
C THR A 157 6.38 -17.30 2.18
N TRP A 158 7.30 -18.17 1.78
CA TRP A 158 7.61 -19.40 2.48
C TRP A 158 8.82 -19.24 3.42
N SER A 159 8.76 -19.81 4.62
CA SER A 159 9.88 -19.83 5.56
C SER A 159 10.00 -21.17 6.28
N LYS A 160 11.24 -21.63 6.49
CA LYS A 160 11.56 -22.79 7.35
C LYS A 160 11.38 -22.49 8.84
N GLN A 161 11.26 -21.22 9.21
CA GLN A 161 11.15 -20.77 10.60
C GLN A 161 9.91 -19.88 10.77
N PRO A 162 8.70 -20.42 10.50
CA PRO A 162 7.46 -19.65 10.47
C PRO A 162 7.13 -18.93 11.79
N SER A 163 7.46 -19.53 12.93
CA SER A 163 7.26 -18.96 14.27
C SER A 163 7.96 -17.62 14.53
N LYS A 164 8.90 -17.19 13.66
CA LYS A 164 9.55 -15.87 13.75
C LYS A 164 8.70 -14.74 13.16
N TYR A 165 7.60 -15.06 12.48
CA TYR A 165 6.80 -14.14 11.67
C TYR A 165 5.30 -14.39 11.89
N GLY A 166 4.46 -13.59 11.23
CA GLY A 166 3.02 -13.84 11.17
C GLY A 166 2.70 -14.97 10.19
N VAL A 167 2.02 -16.01 10.65
CA VAL A 167 1.69 -17.22 9.90
C VAL A 167 0.26 -17.13 9.40
N ALA A 168 0.03 -17.47 8.14
CA ALA A 168 -1.28 -17.42 7.51
C ALA A 168 -1.75 -18.81 7.07
N LYS A 169 -3.01 -19.15 7.36
CA LYS A 169 -3.69 -20.32 6.80
C LYS A 169 -4.61 -19.87 5.66
N LEU A 170 -4.53 -20.56 4.53
CA LEU A 170 -5.30 -20.23 3.33
C LEU A 170 -6.42 -21.25 3.08
N SER A 171 -7.56 -20.74 2.63
CA SER A 171 -8.58 -21.49 1.90
C SER A 171 -8.80 -20.82 0.55
N GLY A 172 -8.27 -21.42 -0.51
CA GLY A 172 -8.09 -20.75 -1.79
C GLY A 172 -7.21 -19.51 -1.65
N ALA A 173 -7.73 -18.34 -2.01
CA ALA A 173 -7.04 -17.06 -1.88
C ALA A 173 -7.33 -16.33 -0.55
N LYS A 174 -8.30 -16.80 0.25
CA LYS A 174 -8.69 -16.16 1.50
C LYS A 174 -7.81 -16.65 2.64
N ILE A 175 -7.41 -15.71 3.51
CA ILE A 175 -6.76 -16.05 4.77
C ILE A 175 -7.87 -16.33 5.78
N THR A 176 -7.96 -17.58 6.23
CA THR A 176 -8.98 -18.01 7.20
C THR A 176 -8.50 -17.85 8.65
N ASP A 177 -7.18 -17.84 8.85
CA ASP A 177 -6.56 -17.69 10.15
C ASP A 177 -5.19 -17.01 9.99
N PHE A 178 -4.85 -16.13 10.93
CA PHE A 178 -3.60 -15.39 10.96
C PHE A 178 -3.09 -15.28 12.39
N GLU A 179 -1.85 -15.70 12.62
CA GLU A 179 -1.24 -15.67 13.95
C GLU A 179 0.15 -15.03 13.92
N GLU A 180 0.34 -13.95 14.69
CA GLU A 180 1.62 -13.23 14.75
C GLU A 180 2.60 -13.90 15.71
N LYS A 181 3.70 -14.44 15.17
CA LYS A 181 4.81 -15.06 15.91
C LYS A 181 4.34 -16.16 16.86
N PRO A 182 3.67 -17.20 16.34
CA PRO A 182 3.16 -18.29 17.16
C PRO A 182 4.29 -19.07 17.82
N SER A 183 4.04 -19.57 19.03
CA SER A 183 5.00 -20.45 19.73
C SER A 183 5.26 -21.75 18.96
N SER A 184 4.24 -22.24 18.25
CA SER A 184 4.32 -23.36 17.30
C SER A 184 3.45 -23.03 16.09
N ALA A 185 4.00 -23.18 14.88
CA ALA A 185 3.29 -22.83 13.66
C ALA A 185 2.82 -24.08 12.90
N GLU A 186 1.56 -24.08 12.49
CA GLU A 186 1.03 -25.04 11.53
C GLU A 186 1.10 -24.42 10.13
N GLY A 187 2.12 -24.80 9.35
CA GLY A 187 2.35 -24.32 7.99
C GLY A 187 3.59 -23.44 7.86
N PHE A 188 3.87 -23.04 6.62
CA PHE A 188 5.12 -22.35 6.26
C PHE A 188 4.90 -21.01 5.56
N LEU A 189 3.64 -20.63 5.33
CA LEU A 189 3.28 -19.36 4.70
C LEU A 189 3.29 -18.27 5.75
N ILE A 190 4.17 -17.29 5.55
CA ILE A 190 4.36 -16.15 6.44
C ILE A 190 4.03 -14.84 5.74
N ASN A 191 3.63 -13.83 6.52
CA ASN A 191 3.54 -12.45 6.07
C ASN A 191 4.91 -11.96 5.57
N ALA A 192 4.99 -11.58 4.30
CA ALA A 192 6.21 -11.05 3.70
C ALA A 192 6.43 -9.56 4.02
N GLY A 193 5.54 -8.94 4.81
CA GLY A 193 5.62 -7.55 5.24
C GLY A 193 5.33 -6.54 4.12
N VAL A 194 4.56 -6.98 3.12
CA VAL A 194 3.96 -6.15 2.09
C VAL A 194 2.48 -6.50 2.02
N ALA A 195 1.61 -5.50 1.91
CA ALA A 195 0.19 -5.69 1.71
C ALA A 195 -0.37 -4.64 0.76
N LEU A 196 -1.46 -4.98 0.07
CA LEU A 196 -2.32 -4.02 -0.59
C LEU A 196 -3.59 -3.84 0.21
N CYS A 197 -3.92 -2.59 0.53
CA CYS A 197 -5.00 -2.24 1.44
C CYS A 197 -5.99 -1.30 0.75
N ASN A 198 -7.27 -1.58 0.92
CA ASN A 198 -8.34 -0.61 0.71
C ASN A 198 -8.52 0.26 1.96
N PRO A 199 -9.08 1.48 1.83
CA PRO A 199 -9.40 2.33 2.99
C PRO A 199 -10.30 1.65 4.04
N GLY A 200 -11.05 0.61 3.67
CA GLY A 200 -11.83 -0.19 4.62
C GLY A 200 -10.99 -0.82 5.75
N VAL A 201 -9.68 -1.02 5.54
CA VAL A 201 -8.75 -1.55 6.55
C VAL A 201 -8.76 -0.73 7.85
N PHE A 202 -8.96 0.59 7.78
CA PHE A 202 -8.92 1.48 8.95
C PHE A 202 -10.06 1.21 9.95
N LYS A 203 -11.11 0.49 9.55
CA LYS A 203 -12.21 0.06 10.43
C LYS A 203 -11.80 -1.07 11.37
N PHE A 204 -10.76 -1.83 11.02
CA PHE A 204 -10.28 -2.98 11.77
C PHE A 204 -9.12 -2.64 12.73
N LEU A 205 -8.65 -1.39 12.73
CA LEU A 205 -7.54 -0.93 13.57
C LEU A 205 -7.99 -0.65 15.02
N GLY A 206 -8.60 -1.65 15.65
CA GLY A 206 -8.80 -1.69 17.09
C GLY A 206 -7.57 -2.30 17.78
N GLY A 207 -7.13 -1.72 18.89
CA GLY A 207 -6.01 -2.25 19.69
C GLY A 207 -4.63 -1.73 19.27
N ALA A 208 -3.58 -2.46 19.67
CA ALA A 208 -2.20 -1.98 19.60
C ALA A 208 -1.44 -2.43 18.35
N SER A 209 -1.79 -3.57 17.74
CA SER A 209 -1.02 -4.16 16.63
C SER A 209 -1.90 -4.51 15.44
N PHE A 210 -1.44 -4.09 14.26
CA PHE A 210 -2.07 -4.43 12.99
C PHE A 210 -2.10 -5.95 12.82
N GLU A 211 -1.00 -6.62 13.12
CA GLU A 211 -0.78 -8.04 12.95
C GLU A 211 -1.51 -8.89 13.98
N LYS A 212 -1.55 -8.46 15.24
CA LYS A 212 -2.21 -9.22 16.32
C LYS A 212 -3.71 -8.95 16.45
N ASN A 213 -4.20 -7.83 15.92
CA ASN A 213 -5.59 -7.41 16.11
C ASN A 213 -6.33 -7.27 14.77
N ALA A 214 -5.82 -6.43 13.86
CA ALA A 214 -6.56 -6.10 12.63
C ALA A 214 -6.55 -7.24 11.60
N LEU A 215 -5.41 -7.93 11.40
CA LEU A 215 -5.31 -9.04 10.46
C LEU A 215 -6.22 -10.23 10.87
N PRO A 216 -6.21 -10.72 12.13
CA PRO A 216 -7.14 -11.76 12.55
C PRO A 216 -8.60 -11.33 12.43
N ALA A 217 -8.93 -10.07 12.76
CA ALA A 217 -10.30 -9.55 12.63
C ALA A 217 -10.77 -9.54 11.16
N MET A 218 -9.93 -9.12 10.22
CA MET A 218 -10.25 -9.17 8.78
C MET A 218 -10.33 -10.61 8.25
N ALA A 219 -9.50 -11.52 8.77
CA ALA A 219 -9.58 -12.95 8.44
C ALA A 219 -10.95 -13.52 8.85
N GLY A 220 -11.38 -13.26 10.10
CA GLY A 220 -12.70 -13.67 10.59
C GLY A 220 -13.87 -13.05 9.83
N HIS A 221 -13.69 -11.84 9.28
CA HIS A 221 -14.69 -11.17 8.43
C HIS A 221 -14.63 -11.61 6.95
N GLY A 222 -13.66 -12.46 6.56
CA GLY A 222 -13.47 -12.90 5.17
C GLY A 222 -12.96 -11.81 4.22
N SER A 223 -12.48 -10.67 4.76
CA SER A 223 -11.97 -9.55 3.97
C SER A 223 -10.44 -9.54 3.84
N LEU A 224 -9.76 -10.54 4.41
CA LEU A 224 -8.31 -10.75 4.25
C LEU A 224 -8.00 -11.82 3.20
N SER A 225 -7.07 -11.53 2.30
CA SER A 225 -6.63 -12.46 1.25
C SER A 225 -5.10 -12.59 1.23
N GLY A 226 -4.58 -13.70 0.71
CA GLY A 226 -3.15 -13.96 0.61
C GLY A 226 -2.69 -14.10 -0.84
N TYR A 227 -1.70 -13.30 -1.24
CA TYR A 227 -0.99 -13.40 -2.50
C TYR A 227 0.35 -14.10 -2.28
N VAL A 228 0.51 -15.32 -2.79
CA VAL A 228 1.75 -16.10 -2.56
C VAL A 228 2.85 -15.63 -3.53
N TYR A 229 3.93 -15.12 -2.97
CA TYR A 229 5.11 -14.64 -3.68
C TYR A 229 6.27 -15.64 -3.54
N TYR A 230 6.77 -16.08 -4.70
CA TYR A 230 7.85 -17.07 -4.83
C TYR A 230 9.21 -16.48 -5.19
N GLY A 231 9.28 -15.17 -5.41
CA GLY A 231 10.54 -14.50 -5.75
C GLY A 231 11.42 -14.27 -4.52
N LYS A 232 12.52 -13.54 -4.73
CA LYS A 232 13.47 -13.24 -3.66
C LYS A 232 12.85 -12.33 -2.60
N TRP A 233 12.86 -12.82 -1.35
CA TRP A 233 12.44 -12.10 -0.15
C TRP A 233 13.65 -11.81 0.74
N MET A 234 13.80 -10.56 1.18
CA MET A 234 14.89 -10.11 2.06
C MET A 234 14.31 -9.42 3.29
N HIS A 235 14.78 -9.81 4.47
CA HIS A 235 14.36 -9.35 5.79
C HIS A 235 15.56 -9.43 6.75
#